data_AF-A0A432IY30-F1
#
_entry.id   AF-A0A432IY30-F1
#
_cell.length_a   1.000
_cell.length_b   1.000
_cell.length_c   1.000
_cell.angle_alpha   90.00
_cell.angle_beta   90.00
_cell.angle_gamma   90.00
#
_symmetry.space_group_name_H-M   'P 1'
#
loop_
_entity.id
_entity.type
_entity.pdbx_description
1 polymer ?
#
loop_
_entity_poly.entity_id
_entity_poly.type
_entity_poly.pdbx_seq_one_letter_code
_entity_poly.pdbx_strand_id
1 'polypeptide(L)'
;MASADEIYFTVVGKGGHAALPHQLVDPVLITAHIIVALQQIVSRNASPYIPTVLSFGDIKGEGATNIIPNEVFVKGTFRTFDEAWRK
;
A
#
# COMPACT_ATOMS: atom_id res chain seq x y z
N MET A 1 -12.96 -13.09 17.98
CA MET A 1 -12.86 -12.61 16.58
C MET A 1 -11.47 -12.00 16.43
N ALA A 2 -10.74 -12.28 15.34
CA ALA A 2 -9.48 -11.59 15.07
C ALA A 2 -9.73 -10.08 15.03
N SER A 3 -8.77 -9.27 15.49
CA SER A 3 -8.81 -7.83 15.24
C SER A 3 -8.92 -7.58 13.73
N ALA A 4 -9.68 -6.55 13.35
CA ALA A 4 -9.73 -6.05 11.99
C ALA A 4 -9.39 -4.57 12.03
N ASP A 5 -8.09 -4.27 11.91
CA ASP A 5 -7.62 -2.91 11.78
C ASP A 5 -7.70 -2.50 10.31
N GLU A 6 -8.05 -1.24 10.09
CA GLU A 6 -8.11 -0.64 8.78
C GLU A 6 -6.85 0.20 8.56
N ILE A 7 -6.26 0.08 7.37
CA ILE A 7 -5.06 0.82 6.98
C ILE A 7 -5.45 1.76 5.86
N TYR A 8 -5.06 3.02 6.00
CA TYR A 8 -5.26 4.05 4.99
C TYR A 8 -3.97 4.82 4.81
N PHE A 9 -3.51 4.92 3.57
CA PHE A 9 -2.41 5.83 3.25
C PHE A 9 -2.56 6.39 1.83
N THR A 10 -1.98 7.57 1.64
CA THR A 10 -1.91 8.24 0.34
C THR A 10 -0.45 8.44 -0.02
N VAL A 11 -0.09 8.05 -1.23
CA VAL A 11 1.23 8.31 -1.81
C VAL A 11 1.09 9.54 -2.70
N VAL A 12 1.73 10.63 -2.31
CA VAL A 12 1.76 11.88 -3.07
C VAL A 12 3.04 11.95 -3.90
N GLY A 13 2.89 12.22 -5.18
CA GLY A 13 3.96 12.39 -6.14
C GLY A 13 3.77 13.67 -6.96
N LYS A 14 4.16 13.60 -8.24
CA LYS A 14 3.99 14.67 -9.22
C LYS A 14 3.60 14.04 -10.55
N GLY A 15 2.32 14.18 -10.87
CA GLY A 15 1.70 13.67 -12.09
C GLY A 15 1.98 14.54 -13.31
N GLY A 16 1.57 14.04 -14.48
CA GLY A 16 1.77 14.71 -15.76
C GLY A 16 1.78 13.75 -16.94
N HIS A 17 2.22 14.24 -18.10
CA HIS A 17 2.21 13.44 -19.32
C HIS A 17 3.23 12.29 -19.23
N ALA A 18 2.75 11.05 -19.39
CA ALA A 18 3.56 9.83 -19.28
C ALA A 18 4.75 9.75 -20.26
N ALA A 19 4.78 10.57 -21.31
CA ALA A 19 5.90 10.64 -22.26
C ALA A 19 7.12 11.40 -21.70
N LEU A 20 6.98 12.10 -20.57
CA LEU A 20 8.03 12.91 -19.94
C LEU A 20 8.35 12.43 -18.52
N PRO A 21 8.69 11.14 -18.30
CA PRO A 21 8.79 10.55 -16.96
C PRO A 21 9.85 11.22 -16.08
N HIS A 22 10.91 11.77 -16.68
CA HIS A 22 11.98 12.48 -15.98
C HIS A 22 11.54 13.81 -15.31
N GLN A 23 10.34 14.31 -15.65
CA GLN A 23 9.76 15.52 -15.03
C GLN A 23 8.77 15.18 -13.90
N LEU A 24 8.50 13.89 -13.71
CA LEU A 24 7.44 13.36 -12.85
C LEU A 24 8.03 12.66 -11.62
N VAL A 25 7.19 12.47 -10.61
CA VAL A 25 7.44 11.58 -9.48
C VAL A 25 6.26 10.65 -9.43
N ASP A 26 6.40 9.45 -10.00
CA ASP A 26 5.27 8.55 -10.24
C ASP A 26 4.75 7.90 -8.95
N PRO A 27 3.57 8.31 -8.42
CA PRO A 27 3.04 7.75 -7.19
C PRO A 27 2.51 6.32 -7.38
N VAL A 28 2.18 5.88 -8.60
CA VAL A 28 1.73 4.51 -8.89
C VAL A 28 2.89 3.55 -8.69
N LEU A 29 4.05 3.86 -9.27
CA LEU A 29 5.25 3.05 -9.12
C LEU A 29 5.71 2.99 -7.66
N ILE A 30 5.72 4.13 -6.97
CA ILE A 30 6.07 4.20 -5.54
C ILE A 30 5.12 3.34 -4.71
N THR A 31 3.80 3.43 -4.97
CA THR A 31 2.79 2.63 -4.27
C THR A 31 3.01 1.14 -4.47
N ALA A 32 3.34 0.69 -5.68
CA ALA A 32 3.61 -0.71 -5.96
C ALA A 32 4.81 -1.22 -5.14
N HIS A 33 5.90 -0.45 -5.06
CA HIS A 33 7.05 -0.79 -4.23
C HIS A 33 6.71 -0.85 -2.73
N ILE A 34 5.91 0.11 -2.24
CA ILE A 34 5.44 0.11 -0.85
C ILE A 34 4.65 -1.16 -0.56
N ILE A 35 3.68 -1.53 -1.40
CA ILE A 35 2.85 -2.72 -1.20
C ILE A 35 3.69 -4.00 -1.15
N VAL A 36 4.65 -4.15 -2.07
CA VAL A 36 5.57 -5.30 -2.09
C VAL A 36 6.42 -5.33 -0.82
N ALA A 37 6.96 -4.19 -0.40
CA ALA A 37 7.75 -4.11 0.82
C ALA A 37 6.92 -4.46 2.07
N LEU A 38 5.68 -3.99 2.15
CA LEU A 38 4.78 -4.25 3.29
C LEU A 38 4.44 -5.74 3.45
N GLN A 39 4.49 -6.55 2.39
CA GLN A 39 4.33 -8.02 2.53
C GLN A 39 5.42 -8.67 3.40
N GLN A 40 6.56 -8.00 3.59
CA GLN A 40 7.62 -8.48 4.47
C GLN A 40 7.21 -8.42 5.95
N ILE A 41 6.26 -7.57 6.34
CA ILE A 41 5.77 -7.52 7.72
C ILE A 41 5.21 -8.89 8.13
N VAL A 42 4.36 -9.48 7.28
CA VAL A 42 3.78 -10.81 7.56
C VAL A 42 4.79 -11.92 7.36
N SER A 43 5.60 -11.86 6.30
CA SER A 43 6.49 -12.97 5.94
C SER A 43 7.82 -13.01 6.69
N ARG A 44 8.26 -11.90 7.30
CA ARG A 44 9.57 -11.79 7.96
C ARG A 44 9.51 -11.27 9.39
N ASN A 45 8.52 -10.46 9.76
CA ASN A 45 8.47 -9.86 11.08
C ASN A 45 7.46 -10.57 12.01
N ALA A 46 6.34 -11.05 11.47
CA ALA A 46 5.38 -11.82 12.25
C ALA A 46 5.94 -13.21 12.60
N SER A 47 5.69 -13.65 13.84
CA SER A 47 5.95 -15.04 14.23
C SER A 47 5.13 -15.99 13.34
N PRO A 48 5.71 -17.08 12.81
CA PRO A 48 4.97 -18.05 12.00
C PRO A 48 3.87 -18.77 12.79
N TYR A 49 3.90 -18.69 14.13
CA TYR A 49 2.87 -19.25 15.02
C TYR A 49 1.70 -18.31 15.26
N ILE A 50 1.78 -17.03 14.83
CA ILE A 50 0.72 -16.04 15.01
C ILE A 50 0.02 -15.85 13.66
N PRO A 51 -1.25 -16.27 13.52
CA PRO A 51 -2.03 -16.01 12.31
C PRO A 51 -2.12 -14.50 12.08
N THR A 52 -1.55 -14.05 10.96
CA THR A 52 -1.47 -12.65 10.58
C THR A 52 -1.83 -12.50 9.12
N VAL A 53 -2.69 -11.53 8.81
CA VAL A 53 -3.07 -11.18 7.44
C VAL A 53 -2.90 -9.69 7.26
N LEU A 54 -2.20 -9.30 6.20
CA LEU A 54 -2.15 -7.94 5.70
C LEU A 54 -2.68 -7.96 4.27
N SER A 55 -3.63 -7.11 3.94
CA SER A 55 -4.25 -7.09 2.61
C SER A 55 -4.61 -5.68 2.20
N PHE A 56 -4.41 -5.34 0.93
CA PHE A 56 -4.78 -4.06 0.34
C PHE A 56 -5.91 -4.31 -0.65
N GLY A 57 -7.12 -3.84 -0.31
CA GLY A 57 -8.35 -4.17 -1.03
C GLY A 57 -8.84 -3.06 -1.97
N ASP A 58 -8.36 -1.83 -1.78
CA ASP A 58 -8.72 -0.67 -2.61
C ASP A 58 -7.44 0.13 -2.88
N ILE A 59 -7.09 0.27 -4.16
CA ILE A 59 -5.95 1.05 -4.63
C ILE A 59 -6.46 1.91 -5.77
N LYS A 60 -6.43 3.23 -5.59
CA LYS A 60 -7.00 4.18 -6.54
C LYS A 60 -6.03 5.31 -6.85
N GLY A 61 -5.59 5.39 -8.10
CA GLY A 61 -4.91 6.55 -8.67
C GLY A 61 -5.75 7.14 -9.80
N GLU A 62 -6.13 8.41 -9.70
CA GLU A 62 -6.97 9.06 -10.71
C GLU A 62 -6.11 9.64 -11.84
N GLY A 63 -5.73 8.77 -12.79
CA GLY A 63 -4.96 9.12 -13.99
C GLY A 63 -5.69 8.77 -15.29
N ALA A 64 -4.94 8.72 -16.38
CA ALA A 64 -5.41 8.25 -17.69
C ALA A 64 -4.32 7.38 -18.33
N THR A 65 -4.61 6.77 -19.49
CA THR A 65 -3.65 5.91 -20.21
C THR A 65 -2.32 6.59 -20.52
N ASN A 66 -2.31 7.93 -20.61
CA ASN A 66 -1.14 8.75 -20.90
C ASN A 66 -0.84 9.81 -19.81
N ILE A 67 -1.51 9.75 -18.66
CA ILE A 67 -1.36 10.71 -17.56
C ILE A 67 -1.08 9.95 -16.26
N ILE A 68 0.08 10.23 -15.67
CA ILE A 68 0.42 9.77 -14.33
C ILE A 68 -0.31 10.65 -13.32
N PRO A 69 -1.01 10.08 -12.31
CA PRO A 69 -1.75 10.86 -11.32
C PRO A 69 -0.78 11.60 -10.36
N ASN A 70 -1.30 12.59 -9.64
CA ASN A 70 -0.54 13.27 -8.57
C ASN A 70 -0.47 12.46 -7.29
N GLU A 71 -1.42 11.55 -7.08
CA GLU A 71 -1.53 10.77 -5.85
C GLU A 71 -2.20 9.42 -6.08
N VAL A 72 -1.93 8.48 -5.17
CA VAL A 72 -2.60 7.18 -5.11
C VAL A 72 -3.07 6.94 -3.70
N PHE A 73 -4.35 6.62 -3.56
CA PHE A 73 -5.00 6.25 -2.31
C PHE A 73 -4.98 4.74 -2.16
N VAL A 74 -4.63 4.26 -0.97
CA VAL A 74 -4.63 2.83 -0.65
C VAL A 74 -5.42 2.59 0.63
N LYS A 75 -6.29 1.59 0.59
CA LYS A 75 -7.00 1.07 1.75
C LYS A 75 -6.72 -0.42 1.89
N GLY A 76 -6.49 -0.82 3.11
CA GLY A 76 -6.20 -2.20 3.46
C GLY A 76 -6.74 -2.58 4.82
N THR A 77 -6.46 -3.82 5.19
CA THR A 77 -6.78 -4.35 6.50
C THR A 77 -5.60 -5.14 7.02
N PHE A 78 -5.41 -5.04 8.33
CA PHE A 78 -4.52 -5.90 9.09
C PHE A 78 -5.34 -6.71 10.08
N ARG A 79 -5.09 -8.02 10.14
CA ARG A 79 -5.81 -8.94 11.01
C ARG A 79 -4.84 -9.84 11.75
N THR A 80 -5.06 -9.95 13.06
CA THR A 80 -4.35 -10.88 13.93
C THR A 80 -5.19 -11.23 15.15
N PHE A 81 -4.86 -12.34 15.80
CA PHE A 81 -5.42 -12.73 17.10
C PHE A 81 -4.52 -12.32 18.28
N ASP A 82 -3.33 -11.81 18.02
CA ASP A 82 -2.37 -11.43 19.05
C ASP A 82 -2.39 -9.90 19.27
N GLU A 83 -2.79 -9.48 20.48
CA GLU A 83 -2.89 -8.05 20.82
C GLU A 83 -1.53 -7.37 21.00
N ALA A 84 -0.48 -8.12 21.36
CA ALA A 84 0.85 -7.56 21.51
C ALA A 84 1.47 -7.28 20.14
N TRP A 85 1.28 -8.19 19.18
CA TRP A 85 1.70 -8.01 17.79
C TRP A 85 0.91 -6.93 17.05
N ARG A 86 -0.34 -6.70 17.44
CA ARG A 86 -1.20 -5.66 16.85
C ARG A 86 -0.71 -4.23 17.13
N LYS A 87 -0.07 -3.99 18.28
CA LYS A 87 0.35 -2.65 18.72
C LYS A 87 1.62 -2.19 18.02
#